data_AF-A0A1B1AL87-F1
#
_entry.id   AF-A0A1B1AL87-F1
#
_cell.length_a   1.000
_cell.length_b   1.000
_cell.length_c   1.000
_cell.angle_alpha   90.00
_cell.angle_beta   90.00
_cell.angle_gamma   90.00
#
_symmetry.space_group_name_H-M   'P 1'
#
loop_
_entity.id
_entity.type
_entity.pdbx_description
1 polymer ?
#
loop_
_entity_poly.entity_id
_entity_poly.type
_entity_poly.pdbx_seq_one_letter_code
_entity_poly.pdbx_strand_id
1 'polypeptide(L)'
;MVSSIVPGANNAHTLGVDTRFPRTAQTQRSDTAVQGDTVELSSAAISDARESVRASMSQVHEALAAGHDAQAMLVKIQALAKSGDQAGLTDAIAAFGQRIEAAIGRGAVVLTGQDVAVQAEPGAGAVMISGVDLRLGGDVLLVSADAQANETTLQSAQKAMDNLQAAMGRLVDSARALEAHQGFLGAAEAGARGDFDADGARLMALQIRQGLASLGNVSIANAEPQAVLSLFRA
;
A
#
# COMPACT_ATOMS: atom_id res chain seq x y z
N MET A 1 -15.67 -25.21 -47.57
CA MET A 1 -14.56 -24.50 -46.91
C MET A 1 -14.43 -25.07 -45.49
N VAL A 2 -13.18 -25.18 -45.05
CA VAL A 2 -12.63 -26.07 -44.00
C VAL A 2 -13.26 -25.95 -42.61
N SER A 3 -13.49 -27.11 -41.98
CA SER A 3 -13.88 -27.32 -40.57
C SER A 3 -12.71 -27.16 -39.60
N SER A 4 -12.95 -26.66 -38.37
CA SER A 4 -12.22 -27.08 -37.18
C SER A 4 -12.95 -26.66 -35.89
N ILE A 5 -13.66 -27.61 -35.29
CA ILE A 5 -13.88 -27.69 -33.84
C ILE A 5 -13.41 -29.10 -33.48
N VAL A 6 -12.36 -29.19 -32.67
CA VAL A 6 -11.93 -30.46 -32.05
C VAL A 6 -11.73 -30.21 -30.55
N PRO A 7 -12.64 -30.72 -29.71
CA PRO A 7 -12.37 -31.09 -28.32
C PRO A 7 -12.24 -32.61 -28.25
N GLY A 8 -11.13 -33.12 -27.71
CA GLY A 8 -10.95 -34.56 -27.54
C GLY A 8 -9.79 -34.89 -26.60
N ALA A 9 -10.12 -35.59 -25.52
CA ALA A 9 -9.28 -35.96 -24.39
C ALA A 9 -8.44 -37.24 -24.63
N ASN A 10 -7.36 -37.33 -23.85
CA ASN A 10 -6.74 -38.49 -23.18
C ASN A 10 -6.51 -39.85 -23.90
N ASN A 11 -5.22 -40.23 -23.82
CA ASN A 11 -4.64 -41.56 -23.55
C ASN A 11 -4.94 -42.75 -24.48
N ALA A 12 -3.93 -43.23 -25.21
CA ALA A 12 -3.36 -44.58 -25.06
C ALA A 12 -2.26 -44.89 -26.10
N HIS A 13 -1.24 -45.60 -25.61
CA HIS A 13 -0.04 -46.18 -26.24
C HIS A 13 -0.11 -46.70 -27.69
N THR A 14 1.02 -46.61 -28.41
CA THR A 14 1.72 -47.72 -29.14
C THR A 14 3.03 -47.19 -29.75
N LEU A 15 4.18 -47.49 -29.13
CA LEU A 15 5.22 -48.44 -29.58
C LEU A 15 5.94 -48.12 -30.92
N GLY A 16 7.21 -47.73 -30.82
CA GLY A 16 8.16 -47.71 -31.94
C GLY A 16 9.43 -46.89 -31.73
N VAL A 17 10.22 -47.15 -30.66
CA VAL A 17 11.58 -46.57 -30.52
C VAL A 17 12.59 -47.71 -30.42
N ASP A 18 13.39 -47.87 -31.47
CA ASP A 18 14.49 -48.84 -31.59
C ASP A 18 15.66 -48.41 -30.69
N THR A 19 16.00 -49.22 -29.69
CA THR A 19 17.04 -48.97 -28.68
C THR A 19 18.28 -49.82 -28.92
N ARG A 20 19.10 -49.48 -29.94
CA ARG A 20 20.32 -50.24 -30.26
C ARG A 20 21.65 -49.51 -30.13
N PHE A 21 21.69 -48.32 -29.52
CA PHE A 21 22.96 -47.69 -29.14
C PHE A 21 22.85 -47.01 -27.76
N PRO A 22 23.55 -47.50 -26.72
CA PRO A 22 23.72 -46.73 -25.49
C PRO A 22 24.79 -45.66 -25.73
N ARG A 23 24.36 -44.46 -26.11
CA ARG A 23 25.22 -43.26 -26.03
C ARG A 23 25.18 -42.79 -24.59
N THR A 24 26.31 -42.82 -23.90
CA THR A 24 26.50 -42.26 -22.56
C THR A 24 26.18 -40.76 -22.59
N ALA A 25 24.96 -40.41 -22.21
CA ALA A 25 24.56 -39.03 -21.97
C ALA A 25 25.29 -38.54 -20.71
N GLN A 26 26.25 -37.63 -20.90
CA GLN A 26 26.76 -36.80 -19.81
C GLN A 26 25.57 -36.12 -19.15
N THR A 27 25.46 -36.27 -17.83
CA THR A 27 24.57 -35.48 -17.00
C THR A 27 25.00 -34.01 -17.10
N GLN A 28 24.45 -33.29 -18.08
CA GLN A 28 24.42 -31.84 -18.03
C GLN A 28 23.58 -31.51 -16.81
N ARG A 29 24.24 -31.14 -15.71
CA ARG A 29 23.60 -30.38 -14.64
C ARG A 29 23.03 -29.15 -15.33
N SER A 30 21.72 -29.16 -15.53
CA SER A 30 20.95 -27.96 -15.71
C SER A 30 21.15 -27.13 -14.44
N ASP A 31 22.13 -26.23 -14.46
CA ASP A 31 22.04 -24.97 -13.72
C ASP A 31 20.90 -24.15 -14.35
N THR A 32 19.68 -24.68 -14.27
CA THR A 32 18.53 -23.81 -14.12
C THR A 32 18.72 -23.22 -12.74
N ALA A 33 19.40 -22.07 -12.70
CA ALA A 33 19.16 -21.09 -11.66
C ALA A 33 17.64 -21.09 -11.48
N VAL A 34 17.19 -21.52 -10.30
CA VAL A 34 15.86 -21.18 -9.84
C VAL A 34 15.92 -19.66 -9.83
N GLN A 35 15.47 -19.07 -10.93
CA GLN A 35 15.07 -17.68 -11.00
C GLN A 35 13.90 -17.65 -10.05
N GLY A 36 14.24 -17.56 -8.76
CA GLY A 36 13.30 -17.32 -7.70
C GLY A 36 12.57 -16.09 -8.16
N ASP A 37 11.27 -16.26 -8.33
CA ASP A 37 10.29 -15.20 -8.45
C ASP A 37 10.42 -14.34 -7.19
N THR A 38 11.49 -13.56 -7.16
CA THR A 38 11.79 -12.59 -6.14
C THR A 38 10.93 -11.43 -6.58
N VAL A 39 9.78 -11.32 -5.91
CA VAL A 39 9.02 -10.07 -5.90
C VAL A 39 10.01 -9.04 -5.37
N GLU A 40 10.72 -8.36 -6.27
CA GLU A 40 11.52 -7.21 -5.92
C GLU A 40 10.52 -6.17 -5.40
N LEU A 41 10.31 -6.19 -4.07
CA LEU A 41 9.77 -5.08 -3.32
C LEU A 41 10.78 -3.94 -3.47
N SER A 42 10.78 -3.33 -4.65
CA SER A 42 11.67 -2.23 -4.96
C SER A 42 11.42 -1.13 -3.92
N SER A 43 12.49 -0.50 -3.47
CA SER A 43 12.40 0.64 -2.55
C SER A 43 11.47 1.74 -3.09
N ALA A 44 11.35 1.85 -4.42
CA ALA A 44 10.35 2.67 -5.10
C ALA A 44 8.91 2.25 -4.78
N ALA A 45 8.55 0.97 -4.93
CA ALA A 45 7.20 0.49 -4.66
C ALA A 45 6.81 0.61 -3.17
N ILE A 46 7.76 0.44 -2.26
CA ILE A 46 7.55 0.72 -0.82
C ILE A 46 7.35 2.22 -0.57
N SER A 47 8.14 3.08 -1.22
CA SER A 47 8.00 4.54 -1.11
C SER A 47 6.64 5.01 -1.64
N ASP A 48 6.21 4.50 -2.79
CA ASP A 48 4.93 4.83 -3.40
C ASP A 48 3.76 4.39 -2.52
N ALA A 49 3.84 3.19 -1.93
CA ALA A 49 2.84 2.71 -0.97
C ALA A 49 2.78 3.61 0.26
N ARG A 50 3.92 4.07 0.79
CA ARG A 50 3.94 4.99 1.94
C ARG A 50 3.33 6.35 1.62
N GLU A 51 3.64 6.91 0.45
CA GLU A 51 3.07 8.21 0.05
C GLU A 51 1.57 8.09 -0.18
N SER A 52 1.12 7.01 -0.83
CA SER A 52 -0.29 6.66 -1.00
C SER A 52 -1.02 6.57 0.35
N VAL A 53 -0.47 5.83 1.32
CA VAL A 53 -1.08 5.71 2.66
C VAL A 53 -1.04 7.05 3.40
N ARG A 54 0.03 7.84 3.29
CA ARG A 54 0.13 9.16 3.92
C ARG A 54 -0.91 10.14 3.38
N ALA A 55 -1.04 10.22 2.05
CA ALA A 55 -2.04 11.05 1.39
C ALA A 55 -3.46 10.64 1.84
N SER A 56 -3.71 9.33 1.90
CA SER A 56 -5.01 8.79 2.30
C SER A 56 -5.33 9.07 3.77
N MET A 57 -4.36 8.94 4.69
CA MET A 57 -4.55 9.33 6.09
C MET A 57 -4.83 10.83 6.23
N SER A 58 -4.17 11.68 5.44
CA SER A 58 -4.46 13.12 5.42
C SER A 58 -5.93 13.38 5.05
N GLN A 59 -6.44 12.69 4.03
CA GLN A 59 -7.84 12.80 3.62
C GLN A 59 -8.80 12.30 4.72
N VAL A 60 -8.47 11.18 5.38
CA VAL A 60 -9.26 10.63 6.48
C VAL A 60 -9.32 11.58 7.67
N HIS A 61 -8.21 12.21 8.05
CA HIS A 61 -8.20 13.19 9.13
C HIS A 61 -9.01 14.45 8.79
N GLU A 62 -8.89 14.95 7.55
CA GLU A 62 -9.72 16.07 7.10
C GLU A 62 -11.20 15.70 7.10
N ALA A 63 -11.55 14.48 6.69
CA ALA A 63 -12.91 13.98 6.73
C ALA A 63 -13.46 13.83 8.16
N LEU A 64 -12.64 13.39 9.12
CA LEU A 64 -13.00 13.33 10.54
C LEU A 64 -13.23 14.73 11.13
N ALA A 65 -12.38 15.69 10.79
CA ALA A 65 -12.56 17.09 11.21
C ALA A 65 -13.86 17.67 10.64
N ALA A 66 -14.13 17.44 9.35
CA ALA A 66 -15.39 17.82 8.71
C ALA A 66 -16.61 17.12 9.33
N GLY A 67 -16.46 15.87 9.77
CA GLY A 67 -17.49 15.13 10.49
C GLY A 67 -17.82 15.74 11.86
N HIS A 68 -16.83 16.18 12.62
CA HIS A 68 -17.07 16.91 13.87
C HIS A 68 -17.77 18.25 13.63
N ASP A 69 -17.37 18.98 12.59
CA ASP A 69 -18.07 20.19 12.16
C ASP A 69 -19.53 19.92 11.76
N ALA A 70 -19.78 18.79 11.10
CA ALA A 70 -21.12 18.34 10.74
C ALA A 70 -21.96 18.02 11.98
N GLN A 71 -21.38 17.40 13.02
CA GLN A 71 -22.08 17.16 14.29
C GLN A 71 -22.50 18.48 14.95
N ALA A 72 -21.57 19.44 15.06
CA ALA A 72 -21.85 20.74 15.64
C ALA A 72 -22.93 21.49 14.83
N MET A 73 -22.88 21.38 13.50
CA MET A 73 -23.88 21.94 12.62
C MET A 73 -25.26 21.28 12.81
N LEU A 74 -25.35 19.95 12.88
CA LEU A 74 -26.62 19.24 13.06
C LEU A 74 -27.28 19.59 14.40
N VAL A 75 -26.50 19.73 15.48
CA VAL A 75 -27.02 20.21 16.77
C VAL A 75 -27.58 21.63 16.63
N LYS A 76 -26.87 22.52 15.92
CA LYS A 76 -27.34 23.89 15.67
C LYS A 76 -28.62 23.90 14.83
N ILE A 77 -28.71 23.09 13.78
CA ILE A 77 -29.90 22.94 12.94
C ILE A 77 -31.09 22.46 13.77
N GLN A 78 -30.90 21.48 14.66
CA GLN A 78 -31.98 21.01 15.54
C GLN A 78 -32.49 22.12 16.46
N ALA A 79 -31.59 22.92 17.04
CA ALA A 79 -31.99 24.05 17.89
C ALA A 79 -32.78 25.11 17.09
N LEU A 80 -32.30 25.45 15.89
CA LEU A 80 -32.94 26.43 15.02
C LEU A 80 -34.30 25.94 14.51
N ALA A 81 -34.39 24.67 14.09
CA ALA A 81 -35.65 24.05 13.68
C ALA A 81 -36.69 24.03 14.81
N LYS A 82 -36.27 23.77 16.07
CA LYS A 82 -37.17 23.84 17.23
C LYS A 82 -37.66 25.27 17.51
N SER A 83 -36.79 26.26 17.30
CA SER A 83 -37.12 27.67 17.53
C SER A 83 -37.91 28.31 16.39
N GLY A 84 -37.96 27.67 15.21
CA GLY A 84 -38.55 28.23 14.00
C GLY A 84 -37.71 29.33 13.35
N ASP A 85 -36.43 29.50 13.72
CA ASP A 85 -35.54 30.53 13.17
C ASP A 85 -35.02 30.13 11.79
N GLN A 86 -35.74 30.56 10.76
CA GLN A 86 -35.40 30.28 9.36
C GLN A 86 -34.11 30.98 8.92
N ALA A 87 -33.88 32.22 9.35
CA ALA A 87 -32.70 32.98 8.92
C ALA A 87 -31.42 32.34 9.46
N GLY A 88 -31.41 32.02 10.77
CA GLY A 88 -30.28 31.33 11.38
C GLY A 88 -30.04 29.94 10.79
N LEU A 89 -31.10 29.24 10.37
CA LEU A 89 -31.00 27.94 9.71
C LEU A 89 -30.32 28.06 8.35
N THR A 90 -30.78 28.97 7.50
CA THR A 90 -30.21 29.20 6.17
C THR A 90 -28.74 29.62 6.27
N ASP A 91 -28.39 30.50 7.21
CA ASP A 91 -27.00 30.91 7.44
C ASP A 91 -26.12 29.74 7.89
N ALA A 92 -26.61 28.89 8.79
CA ALA A 92 -25.87 27.73 9.29
C ALA A 92 -25.61 26.69 8.17
N ILE A 93 -26.62 26.43 7.34
CA ILE A 93 -26.52 25.50 6.20
C ILE A 93 -25.54 26.04 5.16
N ALA A 94 -25.67 27.32 4.77
CA ALA A 94 -24.80 27.94 3.78
C ALA A 94 -23.33 27.95 4.23
N ALA A 95 -23.07 28.34 5.48
CA ALA A 95 -21.71 28.36 6.04
C ALA A 95 -21.09 26.96 6.16
N PHE A 96 -21.91 25.93 6.38
CA PHE A 96 -21.42 24.55 6.36
C PHE A 96 -21.14 24.06 4.94
N GLY A 97 -22.05 24.29 4.00
CA GLY A 97 -21.86 23.92 2.59
C GLY A 97 -20.56 24.51 2.02
N GLN A 98 -20.29 25.79 2.28
CA GLN A 98 -19.03 26.43 1.87
C GLN A 98 -17.78 25.78 2.47
N ARG A 99 -17.83 25.33 3.73
CA ARG A 99 -16.70 24.65 4.38
C ARG A 99 -16.44 23.27 3.78
N ILE A 100 -17.49 22.51 3.47
CA ILE A 100 -17.37 21.20 2.82
C ILE A 100 -16.83 21.35 1.40
N GLU A 101 -17.36 22.28 0.61
CA GLU A 101 -16.86 22.55 -0.74
C GLU A 101 -15.39 23.00 -0.72
N ALA A 102 -14.99 23.81 0.26
CA ALA A 102 -13.59 24.19 0.44
C ALA A 102 -12.69 22.99 0.80
N ALA A 103 -13.18 22.03 1.60
CA ALA A 103 -12.45 20.80 1.92
C ALA A 103 -12.32 19.88 0.71
N ILE A 104 -13.39 19.72 -0.06
CA ILE A 104 -13.37 18.96 -1.32
C ILE A 104 -12.37 19.61 -2.30
N GLY A 105 -12.37 20.94 -2.42
CA GLY A 105 -11.43 21.70 -3.24
C GLY A 105 -9.96 21.57 -2.82
N ARG A 106 -9.68 21.18 -1.56
CA ARG A 106 -8.33 20.85 -1.06
C ARG A 106 -7.93 19.39 -1.29
N GLY A 107 -8.83 18.57 -1.83
CA GLY A 107 -8.56 17.17 -2.17
C GLY A 107 -9.15 16.14 -1.20
N ALA A 108 -10.08 16.52 -0.31
CA ALA A 108 -10.80 15.60 0.55
C ALA A 108 -11.92 14.85 -0.20
N VAL A 109 -11.55 14.04 -1.20
CA VAL A 109 -12.49 13.34 -2.11
C VAL A 109 -13.37 12.32 -1.36
N VAL A 110 -12.90 11.78 -0.24
CA VAL A 110 -13.70 10.92 0.65
C VAL A 110 -15.01 11.61 1.06
N LEU A 111 -15.03 12.94 1.17
CA LEU A 111 -16.21 13.72 1.55
C LEU A 111 -17.33 13.76 0.50
N THR A 112 -17.06 13.33 -0.73
CA THR A 112 -18.06 13.28 -1.80
C THR A 112 -18.77 11.93 -1.87
N GLY A 113 -18.47 11.01 -0.96
CA GLY A 113 -18.95 9.63 -1.02
C GLY A 113 -18.20 8.75 -2.02
N GLN A 114 -17.08 9.21 -2.57
CA GLN A 114 -16.25 8.40 -3.46
C GLN A 114 -15.29 7.53 -2.65
N ASP A 115 -15.22 6.26 -3.04
CA ASP A 115 -14.26 5.33 -2.46
C ASP A 115 -12.86 5.64 -2.96
N VAL A 116 -11.88 5.58 -2.05
CA VAL A 116 -10.48 5.84 -2.36
C VAL A 116 -9.72 4.53 -2.30
N ALA A 117 -9.09 4.16 -3.41
CA ALA A 117 -8.19 3.01 -3.50
C ALA A 117 -6.79 3.41 -3.00
N VAL A 118 -6.32 2.74 -1.95
CA VAL A 118 -5.02 2.99 -1.33
C VAL A 118 -4.09 1.82 -1.61
N GLN A 119 -2.99 2.09 -2.32
CA GLN A 119 -1.92 1.11 -2.43
C GLN A 119 -1.17 1.07 -1.09
N ALA A 120 -1.57 0.16 -0.19
CA ALA A 120 -0.99 0.04 1.14
C ALA A 120 0.17 -0.96 1.22
N GLU A 121 0.21 -1.91 0.29
CA GLU A 121 1.22 -2.98 0.24
C GLU A 121 1.72 -3.15 -1.19
N PRO A 122 3.04 -3.24 -1.44
CA PRO A 122 3.52 -3.46 -2.80
C PRO A 122 3.18 -4.87 -3.28
N GLY A 123 2.57 -4.98 -4.46
CA GLY A 123 2.17 -6.26 -5.06
C GLY A 123 0.86 -6.86 -4.55
N ALA A 124 0.22 -6.27 -3.53
CA ALA A 124 -1.12 -6.65 -3.07
C ALA A 124 -2.22 -5.77 -3.71
N GLY A 125 -3.47 -6.19 -3.55
CA GLY A 125 -4.62 -5.39 -3.94
C GLY A 125 -4.75 -4.11 -3.12
N ALA A 126 -5.31 -3.05 -3.72
CA ALA A 126 -5.53 -1.79 -3.02
C ALA A 126 -6.54 -1.95 -1.88
N VAL A 127 -6.27 -1.27 -0.76
CA VAL A 127 -7.20 -1.14 0.36
C VAL A 127 -8.21 -0.06 0.02
N MET A 128 -9.49 -0.38 0.08
CA MET A 128 -10.56 0.58 -0.22
C MET A 128 -10.97 1.31 1.05
N ILE A 129 -10.88 2.64 1.03
CA ILE A 129 -11.51 3.51 2.03
C ILE A 129 -12.89 3.88 1.49
N SER A 130 -13.94 3.52 2.23
CA SER A 130 -15.30 3.91 1.84
C SER A 130 -15.50 5.40 1.95
N GLY A 131 -16.06 6.00 0.89
CA GLY A 131 -16.44 7.39 0.88
C GLY A 131 -17.55 7.71 1.89
N VAL A 132 -17.56 8.95 2.37
CA VAL A 132 -18.58 9.50 3.27
C VAL A 132 -19.14 10.78 2.65
N ASP A 133 -20.34 10.74 2.08
CA ASP A 133 -20.94 11.93 1.46
C ASP A 133 -21.49 12.90 2.53
N LEU A 134 -20.69 13.91 2.87
CA LEU A 134 -21.06 14.98 3.81
C LEU A 134 -21.66 16.21 3.12
N ARG A 135 -22.05 16.11 1.84
CA ARG A 135 -22.76 17.20 1.18
C ARG A 135 -24.20 17.27 1.67
N LEU A 136 -24.77 18.48 1.63
CA LEU A 136 -26.16 18.72 2.01
C LEU A 136 -27.11 17.97 1.07
N GLY A 137 -28.04 17.21 1.63
CA GLY A 137 -28.95 16.33 0.89
C GLY A 137 -28.28 15.05 0.37
N GLY A 138 -27.06 14.74 0.80
CA GLY A 138 -26.34 13.52 0.48
C GLY A 138 -26.79 12.31 1.31
N ASP A 139 -26.03 11.22 1.22
CA ASP A 139 -26.35 9.94 1.88
C ASP A 139 -26.28 10.05 3.42
N VAL A 140 -25.29 10.80 3.93
CA VAL A 140 -25.12 10.98 5.38
C VAL A 140 -25.92 12.17 5.90
N LEU A 141 -25.82 13.32 5.23
CA LEU A 141 -26.52 14.54 5.63
C LEU A 141 -27.82 14.70 4.84
N LEU A 142 -28.90 14.19 5.42
CA LEU A 142 -30.25 14.25 4.83
C LEU A 142 -30.89 15.64 4.84
N VAL A 143 -30.22 16.64 5.41
CA VAL A 143 -30.71 18.03 5.46
C VAL A 143 -30.42 18.71 4.12
N SER A 144 -31.47 19.16 3.43
CA SER A 144 -31.34 19.86 2.16
C SER A 144 -30.79 21.28 2.32
N ALA A 145 -30.22 21.84 1.25
CA ALA A 145 -29.79 23.23 1.22
C ALA A 145 -30.95 24.22 1.44
N ASP A 146 -32.17 23.85 1.01
CA ASP A 146 -33.39 24.66 1.11
C ASP A 146 -34.27 24.27 2.32
N ALA A 147 -33.69 23.64 3.34
CA ALA A 147 -34.42 23.15 4.50
C ALA A 147 -35.18 24.28 5.22
N GLN A 148 -36.38 23.94 5.71
CA GLN A 148 -37.25 24.85 6.43
C GLN A 148 -37.14 24.58 7.94
N ALA A 149 -37.28 25.61 8.78
CA ALA A 149 -37.25 25.48 10.24
C ALA A 149 -38.57 24.84 10.74
N ASN A 150 -38.69 23.53 10.52
CA ASN A 150 -39.88 22.75 10.84
C ASN A 150 -39.51 21.35 11.39
N GLU A 151 -40.55 20.60 11.75
CA GLU A 151 -40.42 19.25 12.31
C GLU A 151 -39.77 18.25 11.33
N THR A 152 -39.97 18.42 10.02
CA THR A 152 -39.32 17.57 9.02
C THR A 152 -37.81 17.73 9.04
N THR A 153 -37.31 18.97 9.11
CA THR A 153 -35.87 19.23 9.22
C THR A 153 -35.30 18.73 10.55
N LEU A 154 -36.08 18.81 11.63
CA LEU A 154 -35.70 18.24 12.91
C LEU A 154 -35.46 16.72 12.80
N GLN A 155 -36.40 16.00 12.20
CA GLN A 155 -36.31 14.55 12.00
C GLN A 155 -35.17 14.17 11.05
N SER A 156 -34.99 14.92 9.96
CA SER A 156 -33.85 14.75 9.04
C SER A 156 -32.52 14.98 9.75
N ALA A 157 -32.42 15.99 10.63
CA ALA A 157 -31.19 16.26 11.38
C ALA A 157 -30.90 15.19 12.43
N GLN A 158 -31.92 14.60 13.07
CA GLN A 158 -31.76 13.46 13.98
C GLN A 158 -31.23 12.23 13.23
N LYS A 159 -31.89 11.87 12.12
CA LYS A 159 -31.46 10.73 11.29
C LYS A 159 -30.06 10.95 10.69
N ALA A 160 -29.74 12.19 10.31
CA ALA A 160 -28.41 12.55 9.85
C ALA A 160 -27.34 12.37 10.95
N MET A 161 -27.65 12.58 12.23
CA MET A 161 -26.71 12.27 13.32
C MET A 161 -26.41 10.78 13.41
N ASP A 162 -27.42 9.93 13.31
CA ASP A 162 -27.23 8.47 13.35
C ASP A 162 -26.38 7.99 12.17
N ASN A 163 -26.71 8.46 10.95
CA ASN A 163 -25.94 8.18 9.75
C ASN A 163 -24.48 8.67 9.88
N LEU A 164 -24.29 9.88 10.44
CA LEU A 164 -22.98 10.47 10.63
C LEU A 164 -22.14 9.68 11.63
N GLN A 165 -22.72 9.23 12.74
CA GLN A 165 -22.03 8.39 13.71
C GLN A 165 -21.57 7.06 13.08
N ALA A 166 -22.44 6.41 12.31
CA ALA A 166 -22.08 5.19 11.60
C ALA A 166 -20.97 5.43 10.55
N ALA A 167 -21.05 6.54 9.81
CA ALA A 167 -20.03 6.91 8.84
C ALA A 167 -18.68 7.23 9.49
N MET A 168 -18.67 8.00 10.59
CA MET A 168 -17.45 8.30 11.34
C MET A 168 -16.84 7.04 11.96
N GLY A 169 -17.65 6.09 12.44
CA GLY A 169 -17.16 4.79 12.90
C GLY A 169 -16.38 4.05 11.81
N ARG A 170 -16.97 3.92 10.62
CA ARG A 170 -16.30 3.29 9.46
C ARG A 170 -15.01 4.02 9.06
N LEU A 171 -15.00 5.35 9.15
CA LEU A 171 -13.84 6.16 8.83
C LEU A 171 -12.70 5.97 9.84
N VAL A 172 -13.02 5.85 11.14
CA VAL A 172 -12.05 5.52 12.19
C VAL A 172 -11.50 4.10 12.03
N ASP A 173 -12.34 3.13 11.69
CA ASP A 173 -11.87 1.77 11.43
C ASP A 173 -10.93 1.71 10.22
N SER A 174 -11.25 2.49 9.17
CA SER A 174 -10.35 2.67 8.01
C SER A 174 -9.03 3.33 8.41
N ALA A 175 -9.05 4.36 9.26
CA ALA A 175 -7.84 5.01 9.78
C ALA A 175 -6.93 4.01 10.51
N ARG A 176 -7.51 3.19 11.40
CA ARG A 176 -6.78 2.16 12.15
C ARG A 176 -6.18 1.09 11.24
N ALA A 177 -6.90 0.70 10.19
CA ALA A 177 -6.37 -0.23 9.19
C ALA A 177 -5.15 0.37 8.46
N LEU A 178 -5.23 1.64 8.05
CA LEU A 178 -4.10 2.33 7.40
C LEU A 178 -2.90 2.47 8.34
N GLU A 179 -3.12 2.79 9.62
CA GLU A 179 -2.05 2.84 10.63
C GLU A 179 -1.34 1.49 10.79
N ALA A 180 -2.07 0.38 10.76
CA ALA A 180 -1.48 -0.96 10.79
C ALA A 180 -0.59 -1.22 9.57
N HIS A 181 -1.03 -0.82 8.36
CA HIS A 181 -0.21 -0.92 7.15
C HIS A 181 1.03 -0.01 7.21
N GLN A 182 0.93 1.20 7.80
CA GLN A 182 2.11 2.05 8.01
C GLN A 182 3.13 1.39 8.96
N GLY A 183 2.66 0.77 10.03
CA GLY A 183 3.52 0.02 10.95
C GLY A 183 4.23 -1.14 10.25
N PHE A 184 3.51 -1.88 9.40
CA PHE A 184 4.08 -2.96 8.58
C PHE A 184 5.13 -2.45 7.59
N LEU A 185 4.83 -1.40 6.82
CA LEU A 185 5.77 -0.81 5.87
C LEU A 185 7.05 -0.30 6.57
N GLY A 186 6.91 0.27 7.77
CA GLY A 186 8.05 0.69 8.59
C GLY A 186 8.94 -0.48 9.03
N ALA A 187 8.34 -1.60 9.43
CA ALA A 187 9.08 -2.82 9.79
C ALA A 187 9.77 -3.48 8.57
N ALA A 188 9.10 -3.51 7.42
CA ALA A 188 9.64 -4.06 6.18
C ALA A 188 10.86 -3.26 5.68
N GLU A 189 10.83 -1.93 5.77
CA GLU A 189 11.96 -1.07 5.43
C GLU A 189 13.18 -1.30 6.35
N ALA A 190 12.93 -1.45 7.67
CA ALA A 190 13.99 -1.73 8.63
C ALA A 190 14.67 -3.08 8.38
N GLY A 191 13.89 -4.11 8.02
CA GLY A 191 14.41 -5.43 7.62
C GLY A 191 15.23 -5.36 6.32
N ALA A 192 14.70 -4.71 5.28
CA ALA A 192 15.40 -4.59 4.00
C ALA A 192 16.75 -3.87 4.12
N ARG A 193 16.81 -2.77 4.89
CA ARG A 193 18.08 -2.05 5.15
C ARG A 193 19.11 -2.93 5.90
N GLY A 194 18.65 -3.73 6.86
CA GLY A 194 19.51 -4.66 7.59
C GLY A 194 20.16 -5.72 6.70
N ASP A 195 19.42 -6.24 5.72
CA ASP A 195 19.93 -7.25 4.77
C ASP A 195 20.95 -6.65 3.79
N PHE A 196 20.71 -5.43 3.27
CA PHE A 196 21.68 -4.75 2.40
C PHE A 196 22.98 -4.39 3.11
N ASP A 197 22.93 -3.98 4.37
CA ASP A 197 24.13 -3.72 5.17
C ASP A 197 24.91 -5.01 5.46
N ALA A 198 24.22 -6.12 5.72
CA ALA A 198 24.84 -7.43 5.93
C ALA A 198 25.54 -7.94 4.65
N ASP A 199 24.89 -7.82 3.48
CA ASP A 199 25.48 -8.20 2.21
C ASP A 199 26.61 -7.26 1.78
N GLY A 200 26.50 -5.96 2.04
CA GLY A 200 27.58 -4.99 1.85
C GLY A 200 28.81 -5.33 2.71
N ALA A 201 28.61 -5.66 3.98
CA ALA A 201 29.67 -6.12 4.87
C ALA A 201 30.31 -7.44 4.38
N ARG A 202 29.49 -8.35 3.83
CA ARG A 202 29.98 -9.62 3.28
C ARG A 202 30.82 -9.43 2.02
N LEU A 203 30.41 -8.52 1.13
CA LEU A 203 31.17 -8.16 -0.07
C LEU A 203 32.48 -7.45 0.29
N MET A 204 32.47 -6.53 1.24
CA MET A 204 33.71 -5.92 1.76
C MET A 204 34.63 -6.96 2.39
N ALA A 205 34.10 -7.91 3.17
CA ALA A 205 34.89 -8.99 3.76
C ALA A 205 35.50 -9.92 2.68
N LEU A 206 34.78 -10.18 1.59
CA LEU A 206 35.29 -10.93 0.44
C LEU A 206 36.37 -10.14 -0.31
N GLN A 207 36.20 -8.84 -0.54
CA GLN A 207 37.20 -7.98 -1.16
C GLN A 207 38.46 -7.85 -0.29
N ILE A 208 38.33 -7.69 1.02
CA ILE A 208 39.46 -7.69 1.96
C ILE A 208 40.17 -9.04 1.94
N ARG A 209 39.42 -10.16 1.96
CA ARG A 209 40.00 -11.50 1.88
C ARG A 209 40.74 -11.72 0.55
N GLN A 210 40.16 -11.30 -0.58
CA GLN A 210 40.79 -11.41 -1.90
C GLN A 210 42.01 -10.50 -2.02
N GLY A 211 41.93 -9.27 -1.49
CA GLY A 211 43.04 -8.33 -1.40
C GLY A 211 44.19 -8.90 -0.59
N LEU A 212 43.93 -9.42 0.61
CA LEU A 212 44.92 -10.10 1.46
C LEU A 212 45.49 -11.36 0.81
N ALA A 213 44.67 -12.16 0.12
CA ALA A 213 45.14 -13.32 -0.63
C ALA A 213 46.06 -12.93 -1.80
N SER A 214 45.74 -11.84 -2.51
CA SER A 214 46.52 -11.32 -3.63
C SER A 214 47.84 -10.66 -3.19
N LEU A 215 47.88 -10.07 -1.99
CA LEU A 215 49.04 -9.34 -1.46
C LEU A 215 49.94 -10.20 -0.56
N GLY A 216 49.41 -11.23 0.11
CA GLY A 216 50.12 -11.87 1.25
C GLY A 216 50.55 -13.32 1.06
N ASN A 217 49.81 -14.17 0.35
CA ASN A 217 50.06 -15.62 0.42
C ASN A 217 50.97 -16.19 -0.67
N VAL A 218 51.14 -15.51 -1.80
CA VAL A 218 52.06 -15.96 -2.86
C VAL A 218 53.46 -15.37 -2.67
N SER A 219 53.59 -14.21 -2.02
CA SER A 219 54.90 -13.55 -1.84
C SER A 219 55.66 -14.03 -0.59
N ILE A 220 54.97 -14.48 0.46
CA ILE A 220 55.64 -14.98 1.68
C ILE A 220 56.04 -16.46 1.51
N ALA A 221 55.22 -17.28 0.86
CA ALA A 221 55.55 -18.68 0.57
C ALA A 221 56.67 -18.84 -0.48
N ASN A 222 56.84 -17.87 -1.39
CA ASN A 222 57.92 -17.87 -2.38
C ASN A 222 59.20 -17.14 -1.91
N ALA A 223 59.25 -16.63 -0.68
CA ALA A 223 60.45 -16.02 -0.11
C ALA A 223 61.44 -17.04 0.47
N GLU A 224 61.07 -18.32 0.61
CA GLU A 224 61.92 -19.34 1.22
C GLU A 224 63.15 -19.81 0.41
N PRO A 225 63.28 -19.71 -0.93
CA PRO A 225 64.48 -20.23 -1.59
C PRO A 225 65.69 -19.26 -1.49
N GLN A 226 65.49 -18.00 -1.08
CA GLN A 226 66.59 -17.03 -0.95
C GLN A 226 67.51 -17.32 0.26
N ALA A 227 66.99 -17.98 1.31
CA ALA A 227 67.79 -18.40 2.46
C ALA A 227 68.78 -19.54 2.13
N VAL A 228 68.48 -20.35 1.11
CA VAL A 228 69.35 -21.46 0.68
C VAL A 228 70.54 -20.94 -0.13
N LEU A 229 70.39 -19.86 -0.89
CA LEU A 229 71.48 -19.24 -1.65
C LEU A 229 72.49 -18.47 -0.76
N SER A 230 72.09 -18.02 0.43
CA SER A 230 73.02 -17.42 1.40
C SER A 230 73.92 -18.44 2.11
N LEU A 231 73.58 -19.73 2.12
CA LEU A 231 74.39 -20.77 2.77
C LEU A 231 75.58 -21.24 1.91
N PHE A 232 75.54 -21.01 0.59
CA PHE A 232 76.62 -21.41 -0.35
C PHE A 232 77.52 -20.24 -0.78
N ARG A 233 77.35 -19.07 -0.18
CA ARG A 233 78.20 -17.89 -0.41
C ARG A 233 78.91 -17.49 0.88
N ALA A 234 79.74 -18.40 1.39
CA ALA A 234 80.74 -18.16 2.43
C ALA A 234 82.02 -18.91 2.04
#